data_AF-A0A4Q3ID25-F1
#
_entry.id   AF-A0A4Q3ID25-F1
#
_cell.length_a   1.000
_cell.length_b   1.000
_cell.length_c   1.000
_cell.angle_alpha   90.00
_cell.angle_beta   90.00
_cell.angle_gamma   90.00
#
_symmetry.space_group_name_H-M   'P 1'
#
loop_
_entity.id
_entity.type
_entity.pdbx_description
1 polymer ?
#
loop_
_entity_poly.entity_id
_entity_poly.type
_entity_poly.pdbx_seq_one_letter_code
_entity_poly.pdbx_strand_id
1 'polypeptide(L)'
;NHAGGVLGGISTGQPLICRFAVKPTSSILTPRMSVTQDNRDVDLVTKGRHDPCVGIRAVPVAEAMMACVLADHYLRHRGQVGARV
;
A
#
# COMPACT_ATOMS: atom_id res chain seq x y z
N ASN A 1 -21.65 -3.20 8.50
CA ASN A 1 -20.62 -2.71 7.56
C ASN A 1 -19.69 -3.86 7.09
N HIS A 2 -20.24 -4.95 6.52
CA HIS A 2 -19.42 -6.07 6.03
C HIS A 2 -18.77 -5.76 4.67
N ALA A 3 -19.38 -4.87 3.89
CA ALA A 3 -18.84 -4.37 2.63
C ALA A 3 -17.71 -3.33 2.82
N GLY A 4 -17.31 -3.03 4.07
CA GLY A 4 -16.21 -2.12 4.37
C GLY A 4 -16.43 -0.67 3.92
N GLY A 5 -17.68 -0.22 3.89
CA GLY A 5 -18.08 1.15 3.58
C GLY A 5 -18.26 1.42 2.09
N VAL A 6 -17.96 0.45 1.21
CA VAL A 6 -18.08 0.58 -0.25
C VAL A 6 -19.05 -0.45 -0.81
N LEU A 7 -20.04 -0.02 -1.59
CA LEU A 7 -20.97 -0.89 -2.29
C LEU A 7 -21.03 -0.48 -3.76
N GLY A 8 -20.82 -1.42 -4.68
CA GLY A 8 -20.81 -1.12 -6.12
C GLY A 8 -19.76 -0.08 -6.53
N GLY A 9 -18.66 0.05 -5.77
CA GLY A 9 -17.62 1.05 -6.02
C GLY A 9 -17.94 2.46 -5.51
N ILE A 10 -19.05 2.65 -4.78
CA ILE A 10 -19.48 3.95 -4.24
C ILE A 10 -19.48 3.88 -2.72
N SER A 11 -19.08 4.98 -2.07
CA SER A 11 -19.14 5.10 -0.62
C SER A 11 -20.59 5.09 -0.12
N THR A 12 -20.83 4.34 0.96
CA THR A 12 -22.17 4.14 1.53
C THR A 12 -22.48 5.09 2.70
N GLY A 13 -21.52 5.93 3.09
CA GLY A 13 -21.56 6.75 4.31
C GLY A 13 -21.16 6.01 5.59
N GLN A 14 -21.05 4.67 5.55
CA GLN A 14 -20.47 3.88 6.64
C GLN A 14 -18.93 4.04 6.69
N PRO A 15 -18.27 3.75 7.82
CA PRO A 15 -16.81 3.79 7.91
C PRO A 15 -16.12 2.98 6.81
N LEU A 16 -15.07 3.51 6.21
CA LEU A 16 -14.28 2.74 5.24
C LEU A 16 -13.35 1.76 5.98
N ILE A 17 -13.40 0.49 5.60
CA ILE A 17 -12.57 -0.57 6.20
C ILE A 17 -11.69 -1.16 5.11
N CYS A 18 -10.39 -0.87 5.19
CA CYS A 18 -9.38 -1.41 4.28
C CYS A 18 -8.41 -2.31 5.04
N ARG A 19 -7.98 -3.41 4.41
CA ARG A 19 -6.89 -4.27 4.88
C ARG A 19 -5.96 -4.52 3.70
N PHE A 20 -4.66 -4.41 3.94
CA PHE A 20 -3.65 -4.70 2.94
C PHE A 20 -2.62 -5.68 3.51
N ALA A 21 -2.07 -6.51 2.64
CA ALA A 21 -1.03 -7.45 2.99
C ALA A 21 0.33 -6.91 2.55
N VAL A 22 1.32 -7.04 3.43
CA VAL A 22 2.70 -6.67 3.13
C VAL A 22 3.53 -7.94 3.17
N LYS A 23 4.23 -8.22 2.06
CA LYS A 23 5.20 -9.32 2.03
C LYS A 23 6.38 -9.02 2.97
N PRO A 24 7.11 -10.03 3.45
CA PRO A 24 8.34 -9.82 4.19
C PRO A 24 9.38 -9.00 3.39
N THR A 25 10.28 -8.34 4.13
CA THR A 25 11.40 -7.60 3.57
C THR A 25 12.24 -8.50 2.66
N SER A 26 12.55 -8.06 1.43
CA SER A 26 13.32 -8.86 0.47
C SER A 26 14.77 -9.06 0.91
N SER A 27 15.40 -7.99 1.41
CA SER A 27 16.80 -8.00 1.84
C SER A 27 16.91 -8.54 3.25
N ILE A 28 17.55 -9.70 3.40
CA ILE A 28 17.79 -10.38 4.66
C ILE A 28 19.23 -10.87 4.71
N LEU A 29 19.78 -11.01 5.92
CA LEU A 29 21.19 -11.37 6.10
C LEU A 29 21.55 -12.77 5.60
N THR A 30 20.56 -13.65 5.43
CA THR A 30 20.80 -15.01 4.94
C THR A 30 21.07 -14.99 3.43
N PRO A 31 22.14 -15.67 2.96
CA PRO A 31 22.41 -15.83 1.53
C PRO A 31 21.21 -16.40 0.76
N ARG A 32 21.06 -15.95 -0.49
CA ARG A 32 19.97 -16.34 -1.41
C ARG A 32 20.50 -16.45 -2.83
N MET A 33 20.12 -17.52 -3.52
CA MET A 33 20.39 -17.63 -4.95
C MET A 33 19.58 -16.60 -5.73
N SER A 34 20.22 -15.95 -6.70
CA SER A 34 19.62 -14.98 -7.61
C SER A 34 20.36 -15.02 -8.95
N VAL A 35 19.96 -14.17 -9.89
CA VAL A 35 20.63 -13.97 -11.17
C VAL A 35 21.09 -12.52 -11.32
N THR A 36 22.20 -12.31 -12.03
CA THR A 36 22.69 -10.98 -12.43
C THR A 36 21.96 -10.46 -13.68
N GLN A 37 22.21 -9.20 -14.06
CA GLN A 37 21.67 -8.63 -15.31
C GLN A 37 22.14 -9.37 -16.57
N ASP A 38 23.35 -9.96 -16.54
CA ASP A 38 23.89 -10.82 -17.61
C ASP A 38 23.36 -12.27 -17.55
N ASN A 39 22.33 -12.53 -16.73
CA ASN A 39 21.71 -13.84 -16.52
C ASN A 39 22.68 -14.93 -16.02
N ARG A 40 23.65 -14.55 -15.16
CA ARG A 40 24.55 -15.50 -14.49
C ARG A 40 24.07 -15.73 -13.06
N ASP A 41 24.16 -16.98 -12.60
CA ASP A 41 23.83 -17.34 -11.21
C ASP A 41 24.75 -16.61 -10.22
N VAL A 42 24.18 -16.15 -9.12
CA VAL A 42 24.91 -15.49 -8.03
C VAL A 42 24.31 -15.85 -6.67
N ASP A 43 25.17 -16.06 -5.68
CA ASP A 43 24.75 -16.10 -4.28
C ASP A 43 24.73 -14.68 -3.70
N LEU A 44 23.52 -14.14 -3.53
CA LEU A 44 23.31 -12.77 -3.08
C LEU A 44 23.37 -12.70 -1.55
N VAL A 45 24.36 -11.96 -1.05
CA VAL A 45 24.50 -11.63 0.37
C VAL A 45 24.34 -10.14 0.57
N THR A 46 23.22 -9.73 1.17
CA THR A 46 23.00 -8.31 1.51
C THR A 46 23.70 -7.97 2.83
N LYS A 47 24.51 -6.90 2.82
CA LYS A 47 25.24 -6.41 4.01
C LYS A 47 24.56 -5.17 4.57
N GLY A 48 24.63 -5.00 5.90
CA GLY A 48 24.13 -3.82 6.61
C GLY A 48 22.82 -4.05 7.35
N ARG A 49 22.21 -2.95 7.84
CA ARG A 49 20.95 -2.98 8.60
C ARG A 49 19.78 -2.97 7.62
N HIS A 50 18.89 -3.95 7.74
CA HIS A 50 17.63 -4.02 7.00
C HIS A 50 16.45 -4.03 7.97
N ASP A 51 15.30 -3.56 7.50
CA ASP A 51 14.08 -3.60 8.31
C ASP A 51 13.65 -5.07 8.53
N PRO A 52 13.52 -5.54 9.78
CA PRO A 52 13.02 -6.89 10.04
C PRO A 52 11.54 -7.02 9.67
N CYS A 53 10.80 -5.90 9.64
CA CYS A 53 9.41 -5.83 9.20
C CYS A 53 9.13 -4.48 8.53
N VAL A 54 9.04 -4.46 7.20
CA VAL A 54 8.58 -3.28 6.44
C VAL A 54 7.12 -2.93 6.69
N GLY A 55 6.32 -3.88 7.19
CA GLY A 55 4.88 -3.70 7.45
C GLY A 55 4.58 -2.58 8.44
N ILE A 56 5.42 -2.40 9.47
CA ILE A 56 5.25 -1.33 10.46
C ILE A 56 5.34 0.05 9.80
N ARG A 57 6.32 0.22 8.91
CA ARG A 57 6.52 1.47 8.16
C ARG A 57 5.48 1.67 7.05
N ALA A 58 4.86 0.59 6.57
CA ALA A 58 3.84 0.66 5.53
C ALA A 58 2.49 1.21 6.03
N VAL A 59 2.16 1.05 7.32
CA VAL A 59 0.90 1.55 7.91
C VAL A 59 0.70 3.06 7.68
N PRO A 60 1.61 3.96 8.11
CA PRO A 60 1.41 5.40 7.91
C PRO A 60 1.39 5.79 6.42
N VAL A 61 2.10 5.05 5.57
CA VAL A 61 2.05 5.25 4.11
C VAL A 61 0.66 4.90 3.57
N ALA A 62 0.07 3.79 4.01
CA ALA A 62 -1.26 3.37 3.60
C ALA A 62 -2.35 4.35 4.07
N GLU A 63 -2.24 4.89 5.30
CA GLU A 63 -3.14 5.92 5.82
C GLU A 63 -3.06 7.21 4.98
N ALA A 64 -1.84 7.68 4.68
CA ALA A 64 -1.63 8.84 3.83
C ALA A 64 -2.20 8.64 2.42
N MET A 65 -1.96 7.47 1.82
CA MET A 65 -2.53 7.12 0.52
C MET A 65 -4.05 7.09 0.55
N MET A 66 -4.67 6.58 1.62
CA MET A 66 -6.11 6.61 1.77
C MET A 66 -6.64 8.05 1.83
N ALA A 67 -5.98 8.95 2.58
CA ALA A 67 -6.35 10.36 2.62
C ALA A 67 -6.28 11.02 1.23
N CYS A 68 -5.20 10.77 0.47
CA CYS A 68 -5.06 11.27 -0.90
C CYS A 68 -6.18 10.79 -1.83
N VAL A 69 -6.51 9.49 -1.78
CA VAL A 69 -7.58 8.89 -2.62
C VAL A 69 -8.95 9.47 -2.25
N LEU A 70 -9.25 9.63 -0.96
CA LEU A 70 -10.52 10.23 -0.52
C LEU A 70 -10.64 11.69 -0.92
N ALA A 71 -9.57 12.47 -0.78
CA ALA A 71 -9.53 13.86 -1.22
C ALA A 71 -9.80 13.97 -2.73
N ASP A 72 -9.17 13.11 -3.54
CA ASP A 72 -9.38 13.07 -4.98
C ASP A 72 -10.83 12.72 -5.34
N HIS A 73 -11.41 11.66 -4.77
CA HIS A 73 -12.82 11.30 -4.98
C HIS A 73 -13.78 12.42 -4.58
N TYR A 74 -13.51 13.09 -3.45
CA TYR A 74 -14.30 14.21 -2.97
C TYR A 74 -14.25 15.40 -3.93
N LEU A 75 -13.06 15.78 -4.39
CA LEU A 75 -12.87 16.88 -5.34
C LEU A 75 -13.50 16.56 -6.70
N ARG A 76 -13.36 15.34 -7.21
CA ARG A 76 -14.03 14.89 -8.44
C ARG A 76 -15.54 15.00 -8.33
N HIS A 77 -16.12 14.55 -7.22
CA HIS A 77 -17.56 14.68 -7.01
C HIS A 77 -17.99 16.15 -6.96
N ARG A 78 -17.27 17.01 -6.22
CA ARG A 78 -17.54 18.45 -6.18
C ARG A 78 -17.37 19.13 -7.54
N GLY A 79 -16.43 18.70 -8.37
CA GLY A 79 -16.27 19.20 -9.73
C GLY A 79 -17.46 18.88 -10.64
N GLN A 80 -18.17 17.78 -10.38
CA GLN A 80 -19.36 17.37 -11.14
C GLN A 80 -20.64 18.05 -10.67
N VAL A 81 -20.85 18.16 -9.35
CA VAL A 81 -22.13 18.63 -8.79
C VAL A 81 -22.06 20.01 -8.11
N GLY A 82 -20.89 20.64 -8.09
CA GLY A 82 -20.64 21.89 -7.38
C GLY A 82 -20.50 21.70 -5.87
N ALA A 83 -20.32 22.81 -5.15
CA ALA A 83 -20.45 22.81 -3.70
C ALA A 83 -21.94 22.86 -3.34
N ARG A 84 -22.44 21.88 -2.57
CA ARG A 84 -23.71 22.08 -1.85
C ARG A 84 -23.48 23.19 -0.82
N VAL A 85 -24.27 24.26 -0.95
CA VAL A 85 -24.43 25.32 0.05
C VAL A 85 -25.16 24.73 1.26
#